data_AF-A0A8J6JA32-F1
#
_entry.id   AF-A0A8J6JA32-F1
#
_cell.length_a   1.000
_cell.length_b   1.000
_cell.length_c   1.000
_cell.angle_alpha   90.00
_cell.angle_beta   90.00
_cell.angle_gamma   90.00
#
_symmetry.space_group_name_H-M   'P 1'
#
loop_
_entity.id
_entity.type
_entity.pdbx_description
1 polymer ?
#
loop_
_entity_poly.entity_id
_entity_poly.type
_entity_poly.pdbx_seq_one_letter_code
_entity_poly.pdbx_strand_id
1 'polypeptide(L)'
;MIEFSKDHSSAWMEMMSAYQVFRAKLFDWAHEPDQIKQKDLLLELDSWQNRDLHRRMLVVDLLHSTDMWDEKALLLVLKELTAIALLEQDEIAAYARMALSKLKDQSERLTIADEVLRLAAVEEEKAEPDPVVFHNGCLLLYELHCEVAFSQYEDRYANLIEQAYGLDEKDLAGMKKTLSAEP
;
A
#
# COMPACT_ATOMS: atom_id res chain seq x y z
N MET A 1 25.10 34.17 -4.11
CA MET A 1 24.14 33.34 -4.84
C MET A 1 24.96 32.23 -5.46
N ILE A 2 24.90 31.02 -4.90
CA ILE A 2 25.62 29.87 -5.45
C ILE A 2 24.78 29.36 -6.62
N GLU A 3 25.38 29.17 -7.79
CA GLU A 3 24.69 28.65 -8.97
C GLU A 3 24.32 27.19 -8.72
N PHE A 4 23.04 26.91 -8.57
CA PHE A 4 22.49 25.58 -8.28
C PHE A 4 22.94 24.49 -9.28
N SER A 5 23.30 24.90 -10.51
CA SER A 5 23.85 24.05 -11.56
C SER A 5 25.32 23.65 -11.38
N LYS A 6 26.06 24.26 -10.45
CA LYS A 6 27.46 23.89 -10.14
C LYS A 6 27.57 22.75 -9.12
N ASP A 7 26.55 22.55 -8.30
CA ASP A 7 26.54 21.56 -7.23
C ASP A 7 25.86 20.24 -7.64
N HIS A 8 25.24 20.19 -8.81
CA HIS A 8 24.47 19.02 -9.27
C HIS A 8 24.84 18.64 -10.70
N SER A 9 24.90 17.33 -10.97
CA SER A 9 25.18 16.82 -12.32
C SER A 9 24.04 17.15 -13.28
N SER A 10 24.33 17.17 -14.59
CA SER A 10 23.31 17.36 -15.63
C SER A 10 22.19 16.32 -15.53
N ALA A 11 22.53 15.07 -15.24
CA ALA A 11 21.57 14.00 -15.03
C ALA A 11 20.62 14.26 -13.85
N TRP A 12 21.13 14.82 -12.75
CA TRP A 12 20.31 15.19 -11.60
C TRP A 12 19.36 16.34 -11.96
N MET A 13 19.83 17.36 -12.70
CA MET A 13 19.01 18.48 -13.15
C MET A 13 17.89 18.02 -14.10
N GLU A 14 18.19 17.11 -15.02
CA GLU A 14 17.20 16.50 -15.93
C GLU A 14 16.16 15.68 -15.15
N MET A 15 16.60 14.87 -14.19
CA MET A 15 15.71 14.10 -13.30
C MET A 15 14.77 15.02 -12.52
N MET A 16 15.29 16.09 -11.91
CA MET A 16 14.46 17.03 -11.15
C MET A 16 13.49 17.81 -12.04
N SER A 17 13.88 18.13 -13.28
CA SER A 17 12.97 18.74 -14.25
C SER A 17 11.84 17.78 -14.64
N ALA A 18 12.16 16.52 -14.91
CA ALA A 18 11.16 15.48 -15.19
C ALA A 18 10.22 15.27 -13.99
N TYR A 19 10.75 15.26 -12.77
CA TYR A 19 9.97 15.16 -11.54
C TYR A 19 9.00 16.33 -11.36
N GLN A 20 9.44 17.57 -11.63
CA GLN A 20 8.56 18.74 -11.57
C GLN A 20 7.42 18.67 -12.60
N VAL A 21 7.72 18.22 -13.82
CA VAL A 21 6.70 18.01 -14.85
C VAL A 21 5.71 16.92 -14.43
N PHE A 22 6.20 15.81 -13.85
CA PHE A 22 5.35 14.76 -13.31
C PHE A 22 4.42 15.28 -12.21
N ARG A 23 4.96 16.02 -11.23
CA ARG A 23 4.17 16.63 -10.14
C ARG A 23 3.09 17.59 -10.65
N ALA A 24 3.39 18.40 -11.66
CA ALA A 24 2.42 19.30 -12.27
C ALA A 24 1.30 18.52 -12.96
N LYS A 25 1.65 17.49 -13.76
CA LYS A 25 0.67 16.62 -14.41
C LYS A 25 -0.21 15.87 -13.41
N LEU A 26 0.37 15.40 -12.30
CA LEU A 26 -0.39 14.72 -11.24
C LEU A 26 -1.38 15.68 -10.56
N PHE A 27 -0.98 16.94 -10.35
CA PHE A 27 -1.88 17.97 -9.82
C PHE A 27 -3.05 18.24 -10.77
N ASP A 28 -2.80 18.35 -12.07
CA ASP A 28 -3.87 18.51 -13.06
C ASP A 28 -4.77 17.26 -13.12
N TRP A 29 -4.17 16.07 -13.07
CA TRP A 29 -4.86 14.78 -13.05
C TRP A 29 -5.81 14.62 -11.85
N ALA A 30 -5.48 15.20 -10.70
CA ALA A 30 -6.36 15.21 -9.53
C ALA A 30 -7.72 15.89 -9.81
N HIS A 31 -7.84 16.68 -10.88
CA HIS A 31 -9.07 17.35 -11.30
C HIS A 31 -9.80 16.65 -12.46
N GLU A 32 -9.26 15.54 -12.97
CA GLU A 32 -9.87 14.77 -14.06
C GLU A 32 -11.13 14.01 -13.60
N PRO A 33 -12.04 13.62 -14.52
CA PRO A 33 -13.17 12.76 -14.22
C PRO A 33 -12.77 11.39 -13.66
N ASP A 34 -13.60 10.85 -12.76
CA ASP A 34 -13.36 9.57 -12.07
C ASP A 34 -13.08 8.40 -13.02
N GLN A 35 -13.73 8.34 -14.18
CA GLN A 35 -13.49 7.29 -15.18
C GLN A 35 -12.07 7.35 -15.76
N ILE A 36 -11.53 8.56 -15.96
CA ILE A 36 -10.17 8.74 -16.46
C ILE A 36 -9.18 8.37 -15.35
N LYS A 37 -9.41 8.88 -14.13
CA LYS A 37 -8.60 8.54 -12.95
C LYS A 37 -8.54 7.03 -12.72
N GLN A 38 -9.69 6.36 -12.70
CA GLN A 38 -9.76 4.92 -12.49
C GLN A 38 -9.00 4.17 -13.59
N LYS A 39 -9.21 4.51 -14.86
CA LYS A 39 -8.49 3.87 -15.97
C LYS A 39 -6.98 4.04 -15.84
N ASP A 40 -6.52 5.25 -15.56
CA ASP A 40 -5.09 5.55 -15.47
C ASP A 40 -4.45 4.86 -14.26
N LEU A 41 -5.11 4.90 -13.09
CA LEU A 41 -4.68 4.16 -11.91
C LEU A 41 -4.62 2.66 -12.21
N LEU A 42 -5.66 2.09 -12.82
CA LEU A 42 -5.65 0.68 -13.19
C LEU A 42 -4.53 0.39 -14.18
N LEU A 43 -4.22 1.22 -15.17
CA LEU A 43 -3.07 0.96 -16.06
C LEU A 43 -1.74 0.91 -15.30
N GLU A 44 -1.56 1.83 -14.34
CA GLU A 44 -0.37 1.85 -13.50
C GLU A 44 -0.37 0.74 -12.45
N LEU A 45 -1.52 0.17 -12.09
CA LEU A 45 -1.70 -0.88 -11.09
C LEU A 45 -2.06 -2.26 -11.67
N ASP A 46 -2.28 -2.49 -12.96
CA ASP A 46 -2.80 -3.80 -13.47
C ASP A 46 -1.67 -4.69 -14.04
N SER A 47 -0.52 -4.11 -14.40
CA SER A 47 0.58 -4.87 -15.03
C SER A 47 1.52 -5.57 -14.04
N TRP A 48 1.01 -6.36 -13.09
CA TRP A 48 1.80 -6.93 -11.98
C TRP A 48 2.69 -8.12 -12.32
N GLN A 49 2.24 -9.02 -13.19
CA GLN A 49 2.88 -10.34 -13.33
C GLN A 49 4.26 -10.36 -14.03
N ASN A 50 4.81 -9.22 -14.47
CA ASN A 50 6.09 -9.15 -15.21
C ASN A 50 6.82 -7.78 -15.10
N ARG A 51 6.96 -7.18 -13.92
CA ARG A 51 7.63 -5.87 -13.80
C ARG A 51 9.16 -5.99 -13.69
N ASP A 52 9.85 -5.27 -14.57
CA ASP A 52 11.24 -4.88 -14.35
C ASP A 52 11.35 -3.83 -13.22
N LEU A 53 12.58 -3.58 -12.77
CA LEU A 53 12.87 -2.64 -11.69
C LEU A 53 12.32 -1.22 -11.96
N HIS A 54 12.28 -0.78 -13.22
CA HIS A 54 11.83 0.56 -13.58
C HIS A 54 10.33 0.74 -13.36
N ARG A 55 9.51 -0.26 -13.70
CA ARG A 55 8.06 -0.20 -13.45
C ARG A 55 7.70 -0.29 -11.97
N ARG A 56 8.55 -0.89 -11.14
CA ARG A 56 8.40 -0.89 -9.67
C ARG A 56 8.67 0.49 -9.10
N MET A 57 9.74 1.16 -9.55
CA MET A 57 10.04 2.53 -9.15
C MET A 57 8.93 3.52 -9.50
N LEU A 58 8.30 3.39 -10.67
CA LEU A 58 7.16 4.24 -11.05
C LEU A 58 5.94 4.04 -10.13
N VAL A 59 5.66 2.80 -9.71
CA VAL A 59 4.59 2.52 -8.74
C VAL A 59 4.94 3.06 -7.36
N VAL A 60 6.20 2.93 -6.94
CA VAL A 60 6.69 3.56 -5.70
C VAL A 60 6.47 5.07 -5.75
N ASP A 61 6.91 5.74 -6.82
CA ASP A 61 6.73 7.19 -6.97
C ASP A 61 5.25 7.60 -6.99
N LEU A 62 4.42 6.80 -7.64
CA LEU A 62 2.98 6.98 -7.70
C LEU A 62 2.32 6.83 -6.31
N LEU A 63 2.60 5.76 -5.58
CA LEU A 63 2.06 5.53 -4.23
C LEU A 63 2.63 6.50 -3.20
N HIS A 64 3.90 6.90 -3.34
CA HIS A 64 4.51 7.95 -2.54
C HIS A 64 3.79 9.30 -2.75
N SER A 65 3.21 9.53 -3.92
CA SER A 65 2.44 10.74 -4.21
C SER A 65 1.01 10.76 -3.67
N THR A 66 0.61 9.78 -2.84
CA THR A 66 -0.76 9.65 -2.30
C THR A 66 -1.23 10.83 -1.46
N ASP A 67 -0.37 11.75 -1.05
CA ASP A 67 -0.81 13.03 -0.44
C ASP A 67 -1.59 13.91 -1.43
N MET A 68 -1.43 13.64 -2.73
CA MET A 68 -2.16 14.29 -3.81
C MET A 68 -3.45 13.56 -4.16
N TRP A 69 -3.68 12.37 -3.60
CA TRP A 69 -4.87 11.55 -3.87
C TRP A 69 -5.94 11.92 -2.86
N ASP A 70 -7.15 12.22 -3.35
CA ASP A 70 -8.31 12.36 -2.48
C ASP A 70 -8.88 10.97 -2.12
N GLU A 71 -9.77 10.95 -1.12
CA GLU A 71 -10.43 9.74 -0.65
C GLU A 71 -11.16 9.01 -1.79
N LYS A 72 -11.75 9.76 -2.73
CA LYS A 72 -12.42 9.20 -3.91
C LYS A 72 -11.46 8.46 -4.82
N ALA A 73 -10.28 8.99 -5.09
CA ALA A 73 -9.28 8.34 -5.91
C ALA A 73 -8.82 7.00 -5.31
N LEU A 74 -8.66 6.94 -3.98
CA LEU A 74 -8.33 5.70 -3.28
C LEU A 74 -9.44 4.64 -3.44
N LEU A 75 -10.70 5.05 -3.32
CA LEU A 75 -11.85 4.15 -3.43
C LEU A 75 -12.01 3.55 -4.83
N LEU A 76 -11.59 4.27 -5.88
CA LEU A 76 -11.68 3.78 -7.26
C LEU A 76 -10.81 2.54 -7.54
N VAL A 77 -9.76 2.33 -6.74
CA VAL A 77 -8.78 1.23 -6.88
C VAL A 77 -8.52 0.51 -5.56
N LEU A 78 -9.53 0.48 -4.68
CA LEU A 78 -9.42 -0.05 -3.32
C LEU A 78 -8.92 -1.49 -3.28
N LYS A 79 -9.45 -2.34 -4.17
CA LYS A 79 -9.10 -3.76 -4.26
C LYS A 79 -7.68 -3.95 -4.76
N GLU A 80 -7.29 -3.18 -5.77
CA GLU A 80 -5.97 -3.25 -6.37
C GLU A 80 -4.91 -2.79 -5.37
N LEU A 81 -5.17 -1.70 -4.64
CA LEU A 81 -4.30 -1.23 -3.57
C LEU A 81 -4.20 -2.23 -2.43
N THR A 82 -5.31 -2.89 -2.06
CA THR A 82 -5.30 -3.92 -1.01
C THR A 82 -4.47 -5.13 -1.45
N ALA A 83 -4.60 -5.55 -2.70
CA ALA A 83 -3.76 -6.61 -3.25
C ALA A 83 -2.28 -6.23 -3.26
N ILE A 84 -1.91 -5.00 -3.65
CA ILE A 84 -0.52 -4.52 -3.58
C ILE A 84 -0.02 -4.50 -2.14
N ALA A 85 -0.83 -3.98 -1.21
CA ALA A 85 -0.48 -3.88 0.20
C ALA A 85 -0.18 -5.25 0.82
N LEU A 86 -0.73 -6.33 0.26
CA LEU A 86 -0.53 -7.70 0.74
C LEU A 86 0.56 -8.44 -0.02
N LEU A 87 0.49 -8.42 -1.35
CA LEU A 87 1.22 -9.35 -2.23
C LEU A 87 2.58 -8.81 -2.69
N GLU A 88 2.82 -7.51 -2.59
CA GLU A 88 4.12 -6.93 -2.94
C GLU A 88 5.10 -6.95 -1.77
N GLN A 89 6.39 -6.81 -2.09
CA GLN A 89 7.47 -6.82 -1.10
C GLN A 89 7.86 -5.40 -0.67
N ASP A 90 8.42 -5.33 0.53
CA ASP A 90 9.14 -4.18 1.08
C ASP A 90 8.39 -2.83 0.95
N GLU A 91 8.96 -1.90 0.21
CA GLU A 91 8.56 -0.50 0.14
C GLU A 91 7.21 -0.29 -0.57
N ILE A 92 6.91 -1.12 -1.58
CA ILE A 92 5.69 -0.99 -2.37
C ILE A 92 4.46 -1.31 -1.52
N ALA A 93 4.51 -2.43 -0.79
CA ALA A 93 3.44 -2.82 0.12
C ALA A 93 3.24 -1.78 1.22
N ALA A 94 4.34 -1.27 1.79
CA ALA A 94 4.29 -0.22 2.81
C ALA A 94 3.60 1.05 2.29
N TYR A 95 3.93 1.53 1.08
CA TYR A 95 3.28 2.70 0.51
C TYR A 95 1.80 2.47 0.19
N ALA A 96 1.41 1.28 -0.27
CA ALA A 96 0.01 0.94 -0.47
C ALA A 96 -0.76 0.93 0.87
N ARG A 97 -0.18 0.37 1.94
CA ARG A 97 -0.78 0.44 3.29
C ARG A 97 -0.92 1.88 3.79
N MET A 98 0.12 2.71 3.62
CA MET A 98 0.08 4.14 3.95
C MET A 98 -1.01 4.89 3.16
N ALA A 99 -1.25 4.52 1.91
CA ALA A 99 -2.33 5.08 1.10
C ALA A 99 -3.70 4.71 1.69
N LEU A 100 -3.89 3.42 1.99
CA LEU A 100 -5.15 2.87 2.52
C LEU A 100 -5.47 3.41 3.93
N SER A 101 -4.48 3.63 4.79
CA SER A 101 -4.68 4.15 6.16
C SER A 101 -5.18 5.61 6.21
N LYS A 102 -5.17 6.31 5.07
CA LYS A 102 -5.78 7.64 4.93
C LYS A 102 -7.31 7.58 4.99
N LEU A 103 -7.92 6.47 4.57
CA LEU A 103 -9.37 6.27 4.63
C LEU A 103 -9.84 6.34 6.08
N LYS A 104 -10.86 7.17 6.33
CA LYS A 104 -11.39 7.40 7.69
C LYS A 104 -12.72 6.73 7.93
N ASP A 105 -13.48 6.46 6.86
CA ASP A 105 -14.76 5.78 6.97
C ASP A 105 -14.59 4.33 7.41
N GLN A 106 -15.37 3.92 8.42
CA GLN A 106 -15.27 2.58 8.99
C GLN A 106 -15.79 1.50 8.03
N SER A 107 -16.78 1.80 7.20
CA SER A 107 -17.32 0.81 6.25
C SER A 107 -16.33 0.50 5.12
N GLU A 108 -15.55 1.50 4.70
CA GLU A 108 -14.47 1.35 3.73
C GLU A 108 -13.32 0.52 4.32
N ARG A 109 -12.93 0.79 5.57
CA ARG A 109 -11.92 -0.01 6.30
C ARG A 109 -12.34 -1.46 6.45
N LEU A 110 -13.61 -1.72 6.79
CA LEU A 110 -14.15 -3.08 6.87
C LEU A 110 -14.16 -3.77 5.50
N THR A 111 -14.44 -3.04 4.42
CA THR A 111 -14.36 -3.57 3.05
C THR A 111 -12.93 -4.00 2.70
N ILE A 112 -11.92 -3.24 3.12
CA ILE A 112 -10.52 -3.64 2.97
C ILE A 112 -10.23 -4.88 3.81
N ALA A 113 -10.68 -4.92 5.07
CA ALA A 113 -10.45 -6.06 5.95
C ALA A 113 -11.04 -7.37 5.39
N ASP A 114 -12.24 -7.32 4.81
CA ASP A 114 -12.86 -8.47 4.12
C ASP A 114 -12.00 -8.93 2.93
N GLU A 115 -11.46 -8.01 2.15
CA GLU A 115 -10.59 -8.33 1.02
C GLU A 115 -9.23 -8.89 1.48
N VAL A 116 -8.68 -8.40 2.59
CA VAL A 116 -7.48 -8.95 3.23
C VAL A 116 -7.70 -10.42 3.63
N LEU A 117 -8.83 -10.70 4.29
CA LEU A 117 -9.19 -12.07 4.68
C LEU A 117 -9.35 -12.98 3.47
N ARG A 118 -9.99 -12.48 2.39
CA ARG A 118 -10.16 -13.21 1.13
C ARG A 118 -8.81 -13.53 0.47
N LEU A 119 -7.92 -12.55 0.35
CA LEU A 119 -6.61 -12.73 -0.29
C LEU A 119 -5.70 -13.65 0.52
N ALA A 120 -5.69 -13.53 1.84
CA ALA A 120 -4.91 -14.40 2.72
C ALA A 120 -5.38 -15.86 2.64
N ALA A 121 -6.69 -16.09 2.57
CA ALA A 121 -7.22 -17.45 2.38
C ALA A 121 -6.77 -18.06 1.03
N VAL A 122 -6.74 -17.26 -0.04
CA VAL A 122 -6.22 -17.71 -1.35
C VAL A 122 -4.73 -18.01 -1.29
N GLU A 123 -3.94 -17.22 -0.55
CA GLU A 123 -2.51 -17.47 -0.35
C GLU A 123 -2.25 -18.76 0.43
N GLU A 124 -3.03 -18.99 1.49
CA GLU A 124 -2.92 -20.18 2.34
C GLU A 124 -3.15 -21.49 1.56
N GLU A 125 -4.02 -21.46 0.54
CA GLU A 125 -4.30 -22.62 -0.30
C GLU A 125 -3.15 -23.02 -1.24
N LYS A 126 -2.10 -22.19 -1.36
CA LYS A 126 -0.93 -22.52 -2.19
C LYS A 126 -0.10 -23.65 -1.59
N ALA A 127 0.61 -24.37 -2.44
CA ALA A 127 1.52 -25.45 -2.01
C ALA A 127 2.64 -24.94 -1.08
N GLU A 128 3.08 -23.70 -1.30
CA GLU A 128 4.05 -22.98 -0.49
C GLU A 128 3.54 -21.54 -0.34
N PRO A 129 2.73 -21.26 0.69
CA PRO A 129 2.23 -19.92 0.97
C PRO A 129 3.38 -18.97 1.32
N ASP A 130 3.34 -17.73 0.84
CA ASP A 130 4.36 -16.72 1.19
C ASP A 130 4.05 -16.09 2.57
N PRO A 131 4.91 -16.29 3.60
CA PRO A 131 4.75 -15.68 4.92
C PRO A 131 4.60 -14.15 4.88
N VAL A 132 5.23 -13.48 3.91
CA VAL A 132 5.21 -12.00 3.78
C VAL A 132 3.79 -11.49 3.56
N VAL A 133 2.94 -12.24 2.84
CA VAL A 133 1.55 -11.86 2.60
C VAL A 133 0.77 -11.79 3.91
N PHE A 134 0.99 -12.76 4.81
CA PHE A 134 0.33 -12.79 6.11
C PHE A 134 0.81 -11.68 7.04
N HIS A 135 2.13 -11.45 7.05
CA HIS A 135 2.71 -10.32 7.77
C HIS A 135 2.12 -8.98 7.29
N ASN A 136 2.05 -8.78 5.98
CA ASN A 136 1.50 -7.57 5.39
C ASN A 136 0.01 -7.38 5.70
N GLY A 137 -0.78 -8.46 5.62
CA GLY A 137 -2.19 -8.44 6.00
C GLY A 137 -2.39 -8.07 7.48
N CYS A 138 -1.57 -8.64 8.37
CA CYS A 138 -1.58 -8.31 9.79
C CYS A 138 -1.31 -6.81 10.04
N LEU A 139 -0.28 -6.25 9.42
CA LEU A 139 0.03 -4.82 9.55
C LEU A 139 -1.08 -3.94 8.99
N LEU A 140 -1.65 -4.28 7.83
CA LEU A 140 -2.73 -3.49 7.25
C LEU A 140 -3.97 -3.47 8.15
N LEU A 141 -4.37 -4.61 8.71
CA LEU A 141 -5.51 -4.67 9.64
C LEU A 141 -5.28 -3.85 10.91
N TYR A 142 -4.05 -3.85 11.41
CA TYR A 142 -3.65 -3.03 12.55
C TYR A 142 -3.70 -1.53 12.22
N GLU A 143 -3.09 -1.10 11.11
CA GLU A 143 -3.06 0.29 10.66
C GLU A 143 -4.45 0.85 10.32
N LEU A 144 -5.39 -0.01 9.92
CA LEU A 144 -6.79 0.36 9.70
C LEU A 144 -7.65 0.33 10.97
N HIS A 145 -7.07 -0.03 12.12
CA HIS A 145 -7.78 -0.17 13.40
C HIS A 145 -8.96 -1.16 13.34
N CYS A 146 -8.82 -2.26 12.60
CA CYS A 146 -9.86 -3.27 12.43
C CYS A 146 -9.72 -4.38 13.49
N GLU A 147 -9.97 -4.07 14.77
CA GLU A 147 -9.71 -4.96 15.93
C GLU A 147 -10.25 -6.39 15.77
N VAL A 148 -11.51 -6.53 15.34
CA VAL A 148 -12.15 -7.85 15.20
C VAL A 148 -11.47 -8.67 14.11
N ALA A 149 -11.23 -8.05 12.95
CA ALA A 149 -10.58 -8.72 11.82
C ALA A 149 -9.11 -9.04 12.15
N PHE A 150 -8.39 -8.12 12.80
CA PHE A 150 -7.02 -8.32 13.28
C PHE A 150 -6.94 -9.53 14.22
N SER A 151 -7.84 -9.61 15.20
CA SER A 151 -7.84 -10.71 16.18
C SER A 151 -8.09 -12.07 15.51
N GLN A 152 -9.06 -12.13 14.58
CA GLN A 152 -9.32 -13.35 13.81
C GLN A 152 -8.14 -13.75 12.92
N TYR A 153 -7.46 -12.75 12.36
CA TYR A 153 -6.31 -12.94 11.49
C TYR A 153 -5.10 -13.46 12.27
N GLU A 154 -4.81 -12.86 13.42
CA GLU A 154 -3.79 -13.30 14.38
C GLU A 154 -4.03 -14.75 14.80
N ASP A 155 -5.24 -15.07 15.30
CA ASP A 155 -5.58 -16.41 15.80
C ASP A 155 -5.38 -17.50 14.73
N ARG A 156 -5.56 -17.16 13.45
CA ARG A 156 -5.43 -18.10 12.33
C ARG A 156 -4.01 -18.19 11.78
N TYR A 157 -3.32 -17.06 11.63
CA TYR A 157 -2.10 -16.96 10.84
C TYR A 157 -0.84 -16.62 11.65
N ALA A 158 -0.89 -16.56 12.99
CA ALA A 158 0.25 -16.22 13.84
C ALA A 158 1.56 -16.93 13.45
N ASN A 159 1.52 -18.25 13.22
CA ASN A 159 2.70 -19.03 12.84
C ASN A 159 3.29 -18.60 11.48
N LEU A 160 2.47 -18.16 10.52
CA LEU A 160 2.92 -17.68 9.21
C LEU A 160 3.44 -16.25 9.32
N ILE A 161 2.80 -15.41 10.15
CA ILE A 161 3.24 -14.04 10.40
C ILE A 161 4.65 -14.01 11.04
N GLU A 162 4.91 -14.89 12.01
CA GLU A 162 6.20 -15.01 12.69
C GLU A 162 7.34 -15.42 11.73
N GLN A 163 7.03 -16.27 10.74
CA GLN A 163 8.01 -16.77 9.75
C GLN A 163 8.52 -15.70 8.77
N ALA A 164 7.84 -14.56 8.67
CA ALA A 164 8.23 -13.48 7.76
C ALA A 164 9.31 -12.57 8.38
N TYR A 165 8.99 -11.29 8.64
CA TYR A 165 9.90 -10.31 9.21
C TYR A 165 9.92 -10.30 10.75
N GLY A 166 9.53 -11.42 11.39
CA GLY A 166 9.75 -11.67 12.82
C GLY A 166 8.83 -10.96 13.80
N LEU A 167 7.56 -10.68 13.43
CA LEU A 167 6.54 -10.30 14.42
C LEU A 167 6.24 -11.51 15.29
N ASP A 168 6.70 -11.48 16.54
CA ASP A 168 6.51 -12.58 17.48
C ASP A 168 5.18 -12.47 18.26
N GLU A 169 4.85 -13.50 19.04
CA GLU A 169 3.64 -13.53 19.86
C GLU A 169 3.51 -12.31 20.79
N LYS A 170 4.63 -11.78 21.31
CA LYS A 170 4.61 -10.62 22.20
C LYS A 170 4.31 -9.34 21.44
N ASP A 171 4.85 -9.20 20.23
CA ASP A 171 4.56 -8.08 19.34
C ASP A 171 3.07 -8.06 19.00
N LEU A 172 2.52 -9.22 18.56
CA LEU A 172 1.11 -9.36 18.22
C LEU A 172 0.19 -9.07 19.42
N ALA A 173 0.52 -9.61 20.60
CA ALA A 173 -0.21 -9.31 21.83
C ALA A 173 -0.13 -7.83 22.24
N GLY A 174 1.00 -7.16 21.94
CA GLY A 174 1.18 -5.73 22.14
C GLY A 174 0.28 -4.92 21.21
N MET A 175 0.27 -5.26 19.92
CA MET A 175 -0.59 -4.63 18.90
C MET A 175 -2.07 -4.76 19.26
N LYS A 176 -2.51 -5.97 19.64
CA LYS A 176 -3.89 -6.25 20.06
C LYS A 176 -4.32 -5.36 21.22
N LYS A 177 -3.46 -5.21 22.23
CA LYS A 177 -3.73 -4.32 23.38
C LYS A 177 -3.88 -2.86 22.98
N THR A 178 -3.07 -2.38 22.03
CA THR A 178 -3.17 -1.01 21.51
C THR A 178 -4.53 -0.80 20.83
N LEU A 179 -4.99 -1.76 20.02
CA LEU A 179 -6.29 -1.69 19.36
C LEU A 179 -7.46 -1.67 20.36
N SER A 180 -7.42 -2.52 21.39
CA SER A 180 -8.48 -2.57 22.41
C SER A 180 -8.48 -1.39 23.38
N ALA A 181 -7.43 -0.55 23.38
CA ALA A 181 -7.28 0.58 24.30
C ALA A 181 -7.73 1.91 23.68
N GLU A 182 -7.95 1.97 22.37
CA GLU A 182 -8.46 3.15 21.69
C GLU A 182 -10.00 3.21 21.80
N PRO A 183 -10.56 4.31 22.36
CA PRO A 183 -12.00 4.47 22.54
C PRO A 183 -12.76 4.82 21.26
#